data_AF-A0A705WV04-F1
#
_entry.id   AF-A0A705WV04-F1
#
_cell.length_a   1.000
_cell.length_b   1.000
_cell.length_c   1.000
_cell.angle_alpha   90.00
_cell.angle_beta   90.00
_cell.angle_gamma   90.00
#
_symmetry.space_group_name_H-M   'P 1'
#
loop_
_entity.id
_entity.type
_entity.pdbx_description
1 polymer ?
#
loop_
_entity_poly.entity_id
_entity_poly.type
_entity_poly.pdbx_seq_one_letter_code
_entity_poly.pdbx_strand_id
1 'polypeptide(L)'
;MIHAFIKKGCFQDSVSLMIISRKLSESENVDDVSVMMGTPANKSLLETTGFWHDDFHGATPNDICVAIRTEAVDDGITQVIVQQLEEALQQLAQGSSGSQSLIQVRRWESACQKLPEASLALVSVAGEYAAELAEQALDRSLNVMIFSDNVTLDDEIRLKRRARDKGLLVMGPDCGTAMIANTPLAFANVMPEGNIGVIGASGTGIQELCSQIALAGEGITHAIGLGGRDLSAEVGGISALTALEILSADEKSQVLAFVSKPPADAVRQHIIAAMKAAGKP
;
A
#
# COMPACT_ATOMS: atom_id res chain seq x y z
N MET A 1 19.80 -21.86 -8.02
CA MET A 1 19.32 -21.68 -9.42
C MET A 1 17.97 -20.96 -9.37
N ILE A 2 17.59 -20.27 -10.45
CA ILE A 2 16.25 -19.67 -10.56
C ILE A 2 15.43 -20.55 -11.50
N HIS A 3 14.32 -21.07 -10.99
CA HIS A 3 13.28 -21.69 -11.80
C HIS A 3 12.13 -20.70 -11.98
N ALA A 4 11.44 -20.75 -13.11
CA ALA A 4 10.36 -19.81 -13.38
C ALA A 4 9.22 -20.44 -14.18
N PHE A 5 8.03 -19.87 -14.04
CA PHE A 5 6.90 -20.14 -14.91
C PHE A 5 5.93 -18.95 -14.94
N ILE A 6 5.02 -18.95 -15.92
CA ILE A 6 3.99 -17.91 -16.09
C ILE A 6 2.61 -18.54 -15.98
N LYS A 7 1.76 -18.00 -15.09
CA LYS A 7 0.32 -18.29 -15.09
C LYS A 7 -0.40 -17.25 -15.96
N LYS A 8 -0.90 -17.70 -17.11
CA LYS A 8 -1.56 -16.83 -18.10
C LYS A 8 -2.97 -16.42 -17.67
N GLY A 9 -3.34 -15.18 -17.96
CA GLY A 9 -4.73 -14.68 -17.87
C GLY A 9 -5.33 -14.68 -16.46
N CYS A 10 -4.49 -14.50 -15.44
CA CYS A 10 -4.91 -14.45 -14.04
C CYS A 10 -4.46 -13.12 -13.44
N PHE A 11 -5.38 -12.16 -13.37
CA PHE A 11 -5.11 -10.90 -12.69
C PHE A 11 -5.38 -11.03 -11.18
N GLN A 12 -4.43 -10.60 -10.37
CA GLN A 12 -4.57 -10.50 -8.92
C GLN A 12 -4.00 -9.16 -8.43
N ASP A 13 -4.55 -8.63 -7.35
CA ASP A 13 -3.99 -7.44 -6.70
C ASP A 13 -2.65 -7.76 -6.02
N SER A 14 -1.84 -6.73 -5.81
CA SER A 14 -0.48 -6.88 -5.28
C SER A 14 -0.44 -7.47 -3.87
N VAL A 15 -1.44 -7.21 -3.03
CA VAL A 15 -1.49 -7.73 -1.65
C VAL A 15 -1.73 -9.23 -1.67
N SER A 16 -2.70 -9.68 -2.48
CA SER A 16 -2.97 -11.10 -2.70
C SER A 16 -1.72 -11.85 -3.16
N LEU A 17 -0.98 -11.27 -4.13
CA LEU A 17 0.26 -11.88 -4.61
C LEU A 17 1.37 -11.88 -3.55
N MET A 18 1.52 -10.83 -2.75
CA MET A 18 2.51 -10.79 -1.66
C MET A 18 2.24 -11.87 -0.60
N ILE A 19 0.97 -12.09 -0.24
CA ILE A 19 0.58 -13.16 0.71
C ILE A 19 0.94 -14.53 0.14
N ILE A 20 0.63 -14.76 -1.14
CA ILE A 20 1.00 -15.99 -1.84
C ILE A 20 2.53 -16.16 -1.87
N SER A 21 3.27 -15.11 -2.26
CA SER A 21 4.74 -15.12 -2.34
C SER A 21 5.36 -15.57 -1.03
N ARG A 22 4.89 -15.00 0.10
CA ARG A 22 5.34 -15.38 1.44
C ARG A 22 5.02 -16.83 1.77
N LYS A 23 3.79 -17.27 1.53
CA LYS A 23 3.36 -18.65 1.78
C LYS A 23 4.18 -19.66 0.99
N LEU A 24 4.44 -19.39 -0.28
CA LEU A 24 5.21 -20.28 -1.15
C LEU A 24 6.69 -20.34 -0.74
N SER A 25 7.23 -19.24 -0.22
CA SER A 25 8.60 -19.16 0.31
C SER A 25 8.80 -19.97 1.60
N GLU A 26 7.73 -20.42 2.26
CA GLU A 26 7.80 -21.33 3.41
C GLU A 26 7.89 -22.82 2.99
N SER A 27 7.93 -23.12 1.68
CA SER A 27 8.05 -24.50 1.18
C SER A 27 9.41 -25.12 1.45
N GLU A 28 9.44 -26.41 1.74
CA GLU A 28 10.69 -27.17 1.87
C GLU A 28 11.52 -27.09 0.57
N ASN A 29 12.84 -26.99 0.73
CA ASN A 29 13.83 -26.92 -0.35
C ASN A 29 13.74 -25.66 -1.22
N VAL A 30 13.00 -24.64 -0.82
CA VAL A 30 12.97 -23.32 -1.49
C VAL A 30 13.63 -22.29 -0.60
N ASP A 31 14.52 -21.47 -1.16
CA ASP A 31 15.13 -20.36 -0.43
C ASP A 31 14.18 -19.16 -0.39
N ASP A 32 13.56 -18.85 -1.53
CA ASP A 32 12.63 -17.74 -1.68
C ASP A 32 11.78 -17.87 -2.95
N VAL A 33 10.54 -17.38 -2.93
CA VAL A 33 9.63 -17.32 -4.08
C VAL A 33 9.13 -15.90 -4.27
N SER A 34 9.31 -15.36 -5.47
CA SER A 34 8.72 -14.10 -5.89
C SER A 34 7.52 -14.33 -6.81
N VAL A 35 6.35 -13.83 -6.42
CA VAL A 35 5.11 -13.87 -7.20
C VAL A 35 4.67 -12.45 -7.53
N MET A 36 4.64 -12.09 -8.81
CA MET A 36 4.31 -10.73 -9.25
C MET A 36 3.47 -10.72 -10.53
N MET A 37 2.70 -9.67 -10.76
CA MET A 37 2.08 -9.44 -12.08
C MET A 37 3.16 -9.17 -13.13
N GLY A 38 2.96 -9.60 -14.37
CA GLY A 38 3.87 -9.41 -15.51
C GLY A 38 3.90 -8.00 -16.09
N THR A 39 3.76 -6.97 -15.25
CA THR A 39 3.89 -5.57 -15.64
C THR A 39 5.36 -5.21 -15.91
N PRO A 40 5.65 -4.20 -16.76
CA PRO A 40 7.02 -3.75 -16.99
C PRO A 40 7.78 -3.39 -15.70
N ALA A 41 7.12 -2.72 -14.75
CA ALA A 41 7.73 -2.34 -13.48
C ALA A 41 8.12 -3.55 -12.62
N ASN A 42 7.23 -4.53 -12.49
CA ASN A 42 7.51 -5.75 -11.73
C ASN A 42 8.61 -6.59 -12.40
N LYS A 43 8.66 -6.62 -13.74
CA LYS A 43 9.76 -7.26 -14.48
C LYS A 43 11.11 -6.63 -14.16
N SER A 44 11.20 -5.31 -14.15
CA SER A 44 12.41 -4.59 -13.74
C SER A 44 12.79 -4.89 -12.27
N LEU A 45 11.78 -5.06 -11.40
CA LEU A 45 12.01 -5.42 -10.00
C LEU A 45 12.59 -6.85 -9.88
N LEU A 46 12.05 -7.82 -10.63
CA LEU A 46 12.58 -9.19 -10.68
C LEU A 46 14.04 -9.22 -11.16
N GLU A 47 14.40 -8.41 -12.14
CA GLU A 47 15.79 -8.24 -12.59
C GLU A 47 16.70 -7.69 -11.50
N THR A 48 16.28 -6.58 -10.88
CA THR A 48 17.10 -5.90 -9.85
C THR A 48 17.27 -6.74 -8.59
N THR A 49 16.30 -7.58 -8.25
CA THR A 49 16.29 -8.45 -7.06
C THR A 49 16.91 -9.83 -7.30
N GLY A 50 17.39 -10.09 -8.52
CA GLY A 50 18.04 -11.36 -8.89
C GLY A 50 17.09 -12.54 -9.06
N PHE A 51 15.80 -12.26 -9.34
CA PHE A 51 14.77 -13.27 -9.63
C PHE A 51 14.43 -13.37 -11.13
N TRP A 52 15.16 -12.68 -12.00
CA TRP A 52 14.89 -12.69 -13.43
C TRP A 52 15.09 -14.07 -14.07
N HIS A 53 14.23 -14.37 -15.04
CA HIS A 53 14.31 -15.52 -15.93
C HIS A 53 13.77 -15.14 -17.31
N ASP A 54 14.39 -15.66 -18.37
CA ASP A 54 14.08 -15.28 -19.76
C ASP A 54 12.62 -15.55 -20.17
N ASP A 55 11.98 -16.54 -19.54
CA ASP A 55 10.55 -16.84 -19.75
C ASP A 55 9.65 -15.63 -19.52
N PHE A 56 10.02 -14.71 -18.62
CA PHE A 56 9.23 -13.52 -18.29
C PHE A 56 9.15 -12.50 -19.42
N HIS A 57 9.96 -12.60 -20.48
CA HIS A 57 9.82 -11.76 -21.66
C HIS A 57 8.39 -11.83 -22.24
N GLY A 58 7.79 -13.01 -22.27
CA GLY A 58 6.45 -13.25 -22.83
C GLY A 58 5.27 -12.94 -21.91
N ALA A 59 5.51 -12.51 -20.66
CA ALA A 59 4.42 -12.18 -19.72
C ALA A 59 3.79 -10.81 -20.04
N THR A 60 2.50 -10.68 -19.80
CA THR A 60 1.74 -9.42 -19.93
C THR A 60 1.27 -8.93 -18.56
N PRO A 61 0.76 -7.69 -18.43
CA PRO A 61 0.13 -7.21 -17.20
C PRO A 61 -1.03 -8.05 -16.67
N ASN A 62 -1.58 -8.98 -17.46
CA ASN A 62 -2.66 -9.90 -17.08
C ASN A 62 -2.15 -11.30 -16.66
N ASP A 63 -0.83 -11.49 -16.62
CA ASP A 63 -0.21 -12.77 -16.28
C ASP A 63 0.53 -12.66 -14.94
N ILE A 64 0.63 -13.76 -14.20
CA ILE A 64 1.45 -13.86 -12.99
C ILE A 64 2.79 -14.48 -13.38
N CYS A 65 3.88 -13.81 -13.02
CA CYS A 65 5.26 -14.30 -13.09
C CYS A 65 5.63 -14.90 -11.73
N VAL A 66 6.14 -16.12 -11.74
CA VAL A 66 6.64 -16.79 -10.53
C VAL A 66 8.09 -17.16 -10.72
N ALA A 67 8.95 -16.67 -9.83
CA ALA A 67 10.37 -16.99 -9.77
C ALA A 67 10.68 -17.72 -8.46
N ILE A 68 11.36 -18.85 -8.56
CA ILE A 68 11.68 -19.74 -7.44
C ILE A 68 13.20 -19.80 -7.33
N ARG A 69 13.73 -19.40 -6.18
CA ARG A 69 15.15 -19.52 -5.85
C ARG A 69 15.35 -20.75 -4.97
N THR A 70 16.23 -21.64 -5.41
CA THR A 70 16.59 -22.85 -4.65
C THR A 70 18.03 -23.28 -4.92
N GLU A 71 18.73 -23.74 -3.90
CA GLU A 71 20.01 -24.45 -4.02
C GLU A 71 19.86 -25.96 -4.27
N ALA A 72 18.65 -26.50 -4.11
CA ALA A 72 18.37 -27.92 -4.31
C ALA A 72 18.34 -28.28 -5.79
N VAL A 73 18.93 -29.43 -6.13
CA VAL A 73 18.85 -30.04 -7.46
C VAL A 73 17.63 -30.97 -7.46
N ASP A 74 16.43 -30.37 -7.46
CA ASP A 74 15.16 -31.09 -7.49
C ASP A 74 14.27 -30.58 -8.63
N ASP A 75 14.10 -31.40 -9.67
CA ASP A 75 13.24 -31.10 -10.82
C ASP A 75 11.75 -31.05 -10.46
N GLY A 76 11.36 -31.59 -9.30
CA GLY A 76 9.98 -31.61 -8.80
C GLY A 76 9.52 -30.29 -8.16
N ILE A 77 10.45 -29.41 -7.76
CA ILE A 77 10.13 -28.23 -6.97
C ILE A 77 9.21 -27.25 -7.72
N THR A 78 9.39 -27.13 -9.04
CA THR A 78 8.53 -26.28 -9.88
C THR A 78 7.10 -26.81 -9.89
N GLN A 79 6.91 -28.13 -9.95
CA GLN A 79 5.58 -28.74 -9.95
C GLN A 79 4.87 -28.57 -8.60
N VAL A 80 5.60 -28.70 -7.49
CA VAL A 80 5.09 -28.44 -6.15
C VAL A 80 4.61 -27.00 -6.01
N ILE A 81 5.43 -26.03 -6.42
CA ILE A 81 5.07 -24.61 -6.33
C ILE A 81 3.92 -24.24 -7.28
N VAL A 82 3.85 -24.83 -8.49
CA VAL A 82 2.69 -24.67 -9.37
C VAL A 82 1.41 -25.14 -8.69
N GLN A 83 1.42 -26.32 -8.07
CA GLN A 83 0.25 -26.86 -7.39
C GLN A 83 -0.17 -25.97 -6.21
N GLN A 84 0.78 -25.57 -5.36
CA GLN A 84 0.49 -24.70 -4.22
C GLN A 84 -0.01 -23.31 -4.63
N LEU A 85 0.51 -22.75 -5.72
CA LEU A 85 0.01 -21.50 -6.29
C LEU A 85 -1.45 -21.66 -6.73
N GLU A 86 -1.78 -22.73 -7.45
CA GLU A 86 -3.16 -22.97 -7.90
C GLU A 86 -4.12 -23.14 -6.73
N GLU A 87 -3.72 -23.89 -5.70
CA GLU A 87 -4.50 -24.02 -4.46
C GLU A 87 -4.70 -22.68 -3.76
N ALA A 88 -3.65 -21.85 -3.66
CA ALA A 88 -3.74 -20.53 -3.04
C ALA A 88 -4.65 -19.58 -3.83
N LEU A 89 -4.55 -19.58 -5.17
CA LEU A 89 -5.44 -18.81 -6.05
C LEU A 89 -6.90 -19.28 -5.96
N GLN A 90 -7.13 -20.59 -5.86
CA GLN A 90 -8.47 -21.15 -5.67
C GLN A 90 -9.05 -20.76 -4.30
N GLN A 91 -8.25 -20.79 -3.23
CA GLN A 91 -8.66 -20.35 -1.90
C GLN A 91 -9.04 -18.87 -1.90
N LEU A 92 -8.27 -18.01 -2.56
CA LEU A 92 -8.60 -16.60 -2.76
C LEU A 92 -9.90 -16.42 -3.55
N ALA A 93 -10.11 -17.21 -4.60
CA ALA A 93 -11.31 -17.15 -5.43
C ALA A 93 -12.57 -17.67 -4.72
N GLN A 94 -12.45 -18.69 -3.87
CA GLN A 94 -13.56 -19.29 -3.15
C GLN A 94 -13.94 -18.52 -1.88
N GLY A 95 -13.05 -17.66 -1.38
CA GLY A 95 -13.27 -16.90 -0.15
C GLY A 95 -13.28 -17.83 1.08
N SER A 96 -12.61 -17.43 2.14
CA SER A 96 -12.63 -18.14 3.42
C SER A 96 -14.07 -18.43 3.86
N SER A 97 -14.49 -19.69 3.80
CA SER A 97 -15.84 -20.17 4.15
C SER A 97 -16.16 -20.09 5.66
N GLY A 98 -15.45 -19.25 6.42
CA GLY A 98 -15.55 -19.12 7.88
C GLY A 98 -15.60 -17.68 8.40
N SER A 99 -15.61 -16.67 7.54
CA SER A 99 -15.74 -15.25 7.91
C SER A 99 -16.88 -14.63 7.12
N GLN A 100 -17.64 -13.69 7.70
CA GLN A 100 -18.70 -12.94 7.02
C GLN A 100 -18.32 -12.65 5.57
N SER A 101 -19.14 -13.10 4.61
CA SER A 101 -18.85 -12.93 3.19
C SER A 101 -18.66 -11.45 2.88
N LEU A 102 -17.46 -11.07 2.44
CA LEU A 102 -17.19 -9.69 2.03
C LEU A 102 -18.11 -9.30 0.87
N ILE A 103 -18.72 -8.12 0.95
CA ILE A 103 -19.55 -7.61 -0.13
C ILE A 103 -18.63 -7.22 -1.28
N GLN A 104 -18.73 -7.94 -2.39
CA GLN A 104 -17.97 -7.65 -3.61
C GLN A 104 -18.86 -6.99 -4.65
N VAL A 105 -18.29 -6.02 -5.37
CA VAL A 105 -18.93 -5.29 -6.45
C VAL A 105 -17.92 -5.06 -7.58
N ARG A 106 -18.41 -4.83 -8.79
CA ARG A 106 -17.57 -4.61 -9.99
C ARG A 106 -17.77 -3.25 -10.66
N ARG A 107 -18.59 -2.38 -10.04
CA ARG A 107 -18.95 -1.05 -10.56
C ARG A 107 -19.04 -0.06 -9.42
N TRP A 108 -18.61 1.17 -9.65
CA TRP A 108 -18.68 2.25 -8.67
C TRP A 108 -20.11 2.53 -8.21
N GLU A 109 -21.09 2.55 -9.11
CA GLU A 109 -22.49 2.81 -8.74
C GLU A 109 -23.00 1.75 -7.77
N SER A 110 -22.61 0.49 -7.98
CA SER A 110 -22.97 -0.61 -7.09
C SER A 110 -22.26 -0.50 -5.74
N ALA A 111 -21.00 -0.04 -5.71
CA ALA A 111 -20.26 0.21 -4.47
C ALA A 111 -20.93 1.31 -3.63
N CYS A 112 -21.22 2.47 -4.24
CA CYS A 112 -21.86 3.59 -3.58
C CYS A 112 -23.28 3.28 -3.11
N GLN A 113 -24.02 2.41 -3.83
CA GLN A 113 -25.34 1.94 -3.37
C GLN A 113 -25.25 1.00 -2.17
N LYS A 114 -24.20 0.17 -2.11
CA LYS A 114 -23.99 -0.80 -1.03
C LYS A 114 -23.40 -0.18 0.23
N LEU A 115 -22.62 0.89 0.08
CA LEU A 115 -22.03 1.64 1.19
C LEU A 115 -22.16 3.16 0.94
N PRO A 116 -23.37 3.74 1.12
CA PRO A 116 -23.62 5.16 0.89
C PRO A 116 -22.76 6.12 1.73
N GLU A 117 -22.38 5.69 2.94
CA GLU A 117 -21.59 6.42 3.91
C GLU A 117 -20.07 6.22 3.76
N ALA A 118 -19.62 5.59 2.67
CA ALA A 118 -18.20 5.42 2.39
C ALA A 118 -17.48 6.78 2.43
N SER A 119 -16.34 6.84 3.13
CA SER A 119 -15.54 8.07 3.30
C SER A 119 -14.12 7.96 2.72
N LEU A 120 -13.70 6.74 2.35
CA LEU A 120 -12.36 6.42 1.89
C LEU A 120 -12.42 5.34 0.80
N ALA A 121 -11.59 5.50 -0.25
CA ALA A 121 -11.27 4.46 -1.21
C ALA A 121 -9.81 4.00 -1.03
N LEU A 122 -9.60 2.70 -0.83
CA LEU A 122 -8.27 2.07 -0.82
C LEU A 122 -8.00 1.47 -2.21
N VAL A 123 -6.99 2.00 -2.91
CA VAL A 123 -6.60 1.61 -4.27
C VAL A 123 -5.31 0.81 -4.23
N SER A 124 -5.39 -0.47 -4.62
CA SER A 124 -4.28 -1.43 -4.62
C SER A 124 -4.11 -2.18 -5.95
N VAL A 125 -4.60 -1.59 -7.05
CA VAL A 125 -4.47 -2.14 -8.42
C VAL A 125 -3.06 -1.89 -9.00
N ALA A 126 -2.80 -2.33 -10.24
CA ALA A 126 -1.56 -1.97 -10.93
C ALA A 126 -1.44 -0.43 -11.10
N GLY A 127 -0.23 0.11 -10.92
CA GLY A 127 0.04 1.55 -10.87
C GLY A 127 -0.49 2.33 -12.07
N GLU A 128 -0.44 1.73 -13.27
CA GLU A 128 -0.93 2.32 -14.52
C GLU A 128 -2.42 2.68 -14.49
N TYR A 129 -3.23 2.02 -13.64
CA TYR A 129 -4.67 2.30 -13.48
C TYR A 129 -5.01 3.02 -12.18
N ALA A 130 -4.07 3.10 -11.23
CA ALA A 130 -4.35 3.58 -9.89
C ALA A 130 -4.74 5.07 -9.87
N ALA A 131 -4.10 5.88 -10.71
CA ALA A 131 -4.40 7.30 -10.82
C ALA A 131 -5.84 7.55 -11.31
N GLU A 132 -6.28 6.83 -12.34
CA GLU A 132 -7.65 6.97 -12.88
C GLU A 132 -8.70 6.59 -11.83
N LEU A 133 -8.50 5.49 -11.10
CA LEU A 133 -9.42 5.08 -10.04
C LEU A 133 -9.43 6.07 -8.87
N ALA A 134 -8.27 6.65 -8.52
CA ALA A 134 -8.19 7.69 -7.51
C ALA A 134 -8.96 8.95 -7.92
N GLU A 135 -8.89 9.36 -9.19
CA GLU A 135 -9.71 10.48 -9.69
C GLU A 135 -11.21 10.19 -9.59
N GLN A 136 -11.63 8.98 -10.00
CA GLN A 136 -13.02 8.56 -9.90
C GLN A 136 -13.52 8.55 -8.44
N ALA A 137 -12.66 8.20 -7.48
CA ALA A 137 -12.97 8.28 -6.05
C ALA A 137 -13.10 9.74 -5.57
N LEU A 138 -12.19 10.63 -5.97
CA LEU A 138 -12.25 12.06 -5.67
C LEU A 138 -13.49 12.73 -6.27
N ASP A 139 -13.98 12.27 -7.42
CA ASP A 139 -15.24 12.75 -8.01
C ASP A 139 -16.48 12.39 -7.21
N ARG A 140 -16.36 11.37 -6.36
CA ARG A 140 -17.40 10.93 -5.43
C ARG A 140 -17.19 11.47 -4.02
N SER A 141 -16.29 12.45 -3.87
CA SER A 141 -15.95 13.08 -2.59
C SER A 141 -15.39 12.11 -1.55
N LEU A 142 -14.70 11.06 -1.99
CA LEU A 142 -14.01 10.12 -1.11
C LEU A 142 -12.57 10.57 -0.88
N ASN A 143 -12.08 10.41 0.34
CA ASN A 143 -10.63 10.38 0.58
C ASN A 143 -10.04 9.18 -0.15
N VAL A 144 -8.74 9.22 -0.45
CA VAL A 144 -8.10 8.12 -1.19
C VAL A 144 -6.82 7.69 -0.49
N MET A 145 -6.63 6.39 -0.33
CA MET A 145 -5.35 5.78 -0.05
C MET A 145 -4.89 4.99 -1.27
N ILE A 146 -3.76 5.38 -1.84
CA ILE A 146 -3.14 4.72 -2.98
C ILE A 146 -2.00 3.88 -2.41
N PHE A 147 -2.31 2.61 -2.15
CA PHE A 147 -1.31 1.60 -1.82
C PHE A 147 -0.43 1.28 -3.03
N SER A 148 -1.01 1.30 -4.23
CA SER A 148 -0.32 1.05 -5.49
C SER A 148 0.95 1.88 -5.64
N ASP A 149 2.03 1.21 -6.02
CA ASP A 149 3.26 1.82 -6.52
C ASP A 149 3.19 2.02 -8.05
N ASN A 150 4.23 2.59 -8.66
CA ASN A 150 4.36 2.84 -10.10
C ASN A 150 3.33 3.81 -10.67
N VAL A 151 2.91 4.78 -9.85
CA VAL A 151 2.13 5.94 -10.29
C VAL A 151 3.09 7.09 -10.57
N THR A 152 2.86 7.81 -11.67
CA THR A 152 3.75 8.91 -12.07
C THR A 152 3.75 10.05 -11.05
N LEU A 153 4.82 10.83 -11.05
CA LEU A 153 4.93 12.01 -10.19
C LEU A 153 3.88 13.08 -10.55
N ASP A 154 3.61 13.27 -11.84
CA ASP A 154 2.61 14.22 -12.32
C ASP A 154 1.20 13.83 -11.89
N ASP A 155 0.87 12.53 -11.92
CA ASP A 155 -0.39 12.02 -11.39
C ASP A 155 -0.51 12.24 -9.89
N GLU A 156 0.54 11.94 -9.10
CA GLU A 156 0.55 12.20 -7.66
C GLU A 156 0.28 13.67 -7.33
N ILE A 157 1.00 14.58 -7.99
CA ILE A 157 0.85 16.02 -7.78
C ILE A 157 -0.56 16.47 -8.16
N ARG A 158 -1.08 16.02 -9.30
CA ARG A 158 -2.44 16.33 -9.78
C ARG A 158 -3.49 15.86 -8.77
N LEU A 159 -3.39 14.62 -8.30
CA LEU A 159 -4.33 14.02 -7.36
C LEU A 159 -4.31 14.73 -6.00
N LYS A 160 -3.13 14.96 -5.42
CA LYS A 160 -3.00 15.62 -4.12
C LYS A 160 -3.49 17.07 -4.15
N ARG A 161 -3.19 17.82 -5.22
CA ARG A 161 -3.73 19.18 -5.41
C ARG A 161 -5.25 19.18 -5.52
N ARG A 162 -5.81 18.32 -6.37
CA ARG A 162 -7.27 18.19 -6.55
C ARG A 162 -7.96 17.81 -5.24
N ALA A 163 -7.36 16.89 -4.46
CA ALA A 163 -7.89 16.50 -3.17
C ALA A 163 -7.91 17.68 -2.20
N ARG A 164 -6.80 18.42 -2.09
CA ARG A 164 -6.73 19.62 -1.26
C ARG A 164 -7.76 20.67 -1.65
N ASP A 165 -7.93 20.93 -2.95
CA ASP A 165 -8.93 21.89 -3.45
C ASP A 165 -10.38 21.46 -3.13
N LYS A 166 -10.61 20.15 -2.98
CA LYS A 166 -11.89 19.57 -2.54
C LYS A 166 -12.02 19.41 -1.02
N GLY A 167 -11.00 19.75 -0.23
CA GLY A 167 -10.98 19.48 1.21
C GLY A 167 -10.89 17.98 1.56
N LEU A 168 -10.29 17.19 0.69
CA LEU A 168 -10.07 15.74 0.84
C LEU A 168 -8.58 15.43 1.02
N LEU A 169 -8.29 14.24 1.53
CA LEU A 169 -6.95 13.71 1.67
C LEU A 169 -6.66 12.62 0.62
N VAL A 170 -5.50 12.71 -0.02
CA VAL A 170 -4.89 11.62 -0.78
C VAL A 170 -3.63 11.16 -0.06
N MET A 171 -3.63 9.91 0.41
CA MET A 171 -2.49 9.22 0.99
C MET A 171 -1.82 8.38 -0.11
N GLY A 172 -0.53 8.58 -0.38
CA GLY A 172 0.15 7.88 -1.47
C GLY A 172 0.26 8.72 -2.74
N PRO A 173 0.78 8.17 -3.85
CA PRO A 173 1.08 6.75 -4.11
C PRO A 173 2.16 6.11 -3.23
N ASP A 174 2.28 4.79 -3.30
CA ASP A 174 3.21 4.00 -2.48
C ASP A 174 3.01 4.27 -0.96
N CYS A 175 1.74 4.30 -0.53
CA CYS A 175 1.38 4.42 0.87
C CYS A 175 1.12 3.04 1.47
N GLY A 176 2.16 2.43 2.04
CA GLY A 176 2.10 1.08 2.59
C GLY A 176 1.32 0.92 3.91
N THR A 177 1.17 1.98 4.70
CA THR A 177 0.63 1.91 6.06
C THR A 177 -0.23 3.12 6.40
N ALA A 178 -1.44 2.88 6.87
CA ALA A 178 -2.26 3.87 7.59
C ALA A 178 -3.20 3.18 8.58
N MET A 179 -3.57 3.91 9.64
CA MET A 179 -4.50 3.49 10.69
C MET A 179 -5.40 4.68 11.03
N ILE A 180 -6.63 4.71 10.54
CA ILE A 180 -7.53 5.88 10.74
C ILE A 180 -8.72 5.44 11.57
N ALA A 181 -8.94 6.06 12.74
CA ALA A 181 -10.03 5.71 13.64
C ALA A 181 -10.04 4.20 13.95
N ASN A 182 -8.86 3.67 14.27
CA ASN A 182 -8.61 2.24 14.50
C ASN A 182 -8.94 1.31 13.31
N THR A 183 -9.15 1.85 12.10
CA THR A 183 -9.35 1.07 10.88
C THR A 183 -7.99 0.77 10.25
N PRO A 184 -7.59 -0.51 10.11
CA PRO A 184 -6.33 -0.90 9.49
C PRO A 184 -6.42 -0.72 7.96
N LEU A 185 -5.43 -0.02 7.38
CA LEU A 185 -5.35 0.18 5.94
C LEU A 185 -3.98 -0.31 5.44
N ALA A 186 -4.00 -1.29 4.52
CA ALA A 186 -2.82 -2.03 4.05
C ALA A 186 -2.04 -2.67 5.21
N PHE A 187 -0.74 -2.39 5.35
CA PHE A 187 0.09 -2.96 6.41
C PHE A 187 -0.06 -2.14 7.70
N ALA A 188 -0.91 -2.61 8.62
CA ALA A 188 -1.24 -1.93 9.87
C ALA A 188 -1.08 -2.85 11.09
N ASN A 189 -1.01 -2.24 12.28
CA ASN A 189 -0.88 -2.92 13.56
C ASN A 189 -2.14 -2.65 14.41
N VAL A 190 -2.51 -3.59 15.28
CA VAL A 190 -3.54 -3.30 16.29
C VAL A 190 -2.89 -2.45 17.37
N MET A 191 -3.44 -1.26 17.58
CA MET A 191 -2.86 -0.25 18.46
C MET A 191 -3.75 0.01 19.68
N PRO A 192 -3.17 0.25 20.87
CA PRO A 192 -3.90 0.83 21.98
C PRO A 192 -4.45 2.22 21.60
N GLU A 193 -5.65 2.53 22.07
CA GLU A 193 -6.19 3.89 22.00
C GLU A 193 -5.35 4.84 22.87
N GLY A 194 -5.03 6.02 22.35
CA GLY A 194 -4.35 7.06 23.11
C GLY A 194 -4.53 8.44 22.47
N ASN A 195 -3.63 9.37 22.78
CA ASN A 195 -3.73 10.77 22.38
C ASN A 195 -2.65 11.21 21.36
N ILE A 196 -1.84 10.29 20.85
CA ILE A 196 -0.77 10.60 19.89
C ILE A 196 -1.29 10.47 18.46
N GLY A 197 -1.29 11.56 17.70
CA GLY A 197 -1.54 11.57 16.27
C GLY A 197 -0.24 11.35 15.48
N VAL A 198 -0.17 10.29 14.68
CA VAL A 198 1.02 9.93 13.90
C VAL A 198 0.84 10.31 12.44
N ILE A 199 1.87 10.92 11.84
CA ILE A 199 1.96 11.20 10.40
C ILE A 199 3.26 10.61 9.88
N GLY A 200 3.25 10.00 8.69
CA GLY A 200 4.51 9.59 8.10
C GLY A 200 4.56 9.36 6.59
N ALA A 201 5.74 9.59 6.04
CA ALA A 201 6.09 9.29 4.64
C ALA A 201 7.01 8.04 4.58
N SER A 202 6.69 7.02 5.39
CA SER A 202 7.42 5.75 5.47
C SER A 202 6.51 4.66 6.05
N GLY A 203 6.27 3.57 5.33
CA GLY A 203 5.38 2.49 5.79
C GLY A 203 5.88 1.84 7.09
N THR A 204 7.01 1.14 7.02
CA THR A 204 7.61 0.51 8.22
C THR A 204 8.07 1.53 9.26
N GLY A 205 8.42 2.77 8.85
CA GLY A 205 8.73 3.84 9.79
C GLY A 205 7.54 4.21 10.68
N ILE A 206 6.32 4.23 10.12
CA ILE A 206 5.09 4.40 10.90
C ILE A 206 4.88 3.20 11.81
N GLN A 207 4.98 1.98 11.29
CA GLN A 207 4.74 0.77 12.08
C GLN A 207 5.68 0.66 13.28
N GLU A 208 6.97 0.93 13.08
CA GLU A 208 7.98 0.90 14.14
C GLU A 208 7.72 2.00 15.18
N LEU A 209 7.46 3.24 14.74
CA LEU A 209 7.13 4.33 15.67
C LEU A 209 5.90 4.00 16.52
N CYS A 210 4.83 3.49 15.89
CA CYS A 210 3.64 3.05 16.59
C CYS A 210 3.95 1.90 17.57
N SER A 211 4.73 0.90 17.14
CA SER A 211 5.14 -0.21 18.01
C SER A 211 5.90 0.28 19.25
N GLN A 212 6.80 1.26 19.08
CA GLN A 212 7.55 1.84 20.20
C GLN A 212 6.65 2.68 21.13
N ILE A 213 5.68 3.42 20.58
CA ILE A 213 4.66 4.14 21.37
C ILE A 213 3.89 3.16 22.26
N ALA A 214 3.40 2.06 21.68
CA ALA A 214 2.68 1.03 22.43
C ALA A 214 3.57 0.36 23.49
N LEU A 215 4.83 0.06 23.15
CA LEU A 215 5.78 -0.53 24.09
C LEU A 215 6.09 0.40 25.27
N ALA A 216 6.07 1.72 25.04
CA ALA A 216 6.21 2.73 26.07
C ALA A 216 4.96 2.91 26.96
N GLY A 217 3.87 2.17 26.68
CA GLY A 217 2.63 2.21 27.46
C GLY A 217 1.61 3.24 26.99
N GLU A 218 1.84 3.88 25.84
CA GLU A 218 0.97 4.90 25.25
C GLU A 218 0.17 4.34 24.06
N GLY A 219 -0.73 5.15 23.50
CA GLY A 219 -1.56 4.78 22.35
C GLY A 219 -1.67 5.89 21.32
N ILE A 220 -2.29 5.57 20.18
CA ILE A 220 -2.48 6.53 19.08
C ILE A 220 -3.96 6.85 18.85
N THR A 221 -4.23 7.99 18.23
CA THR A 221 -5.52 8.31 17.64
C THR A 221 -5.61 7.78 16.20
N HIS A 222 -4.61 8.17 15.41
CA HIS A 222 -4.49 7.89 13.98
C HIS A 222 -3.01 7.73 13.62
N ALA A 223 -2.73 6.98 12.56
CA ALA A 223 -1.48 7.02 11.83
C ALA A 223 -1.76 7.26 10.34
N ILE A 224 -1.39 8.43 9.84
CA ILE A 224 -1.67 8.86 8.47
C ILE A 224 -0.43 8.68 7.61
N GLY A 225 -0.48 7.73 6.68
CA GLY A 225 0.56 7.55 5.66
C GLY A 225 0.41 8.56 4.52
N LEU A 226 1.53 9.07 4.00
CA LEU A 226 1.52 10.15 3.00
C LEU A 226 1.92 9.70 1.58
N GLY A 227 2.56 8.54 1.47
CA GLY A 227 3.32 8.13 0.30
C GLY A 227 4.79 8.56 0.38
N GLY A 228 5.71 7.70 -0.07
CA GLY A 228 7.14 7.87 0.15
C GLY A 228 7.76 9.13 -0.49
N ARG A 229 7.09 9.71 -1.49
CA ARG A 229 7.55 10.89 -2.24
C ARG A 229 6.94 12.20 -1.77
N ASP A 230 6.00 12.19 -0.82
CA ASP A 230 5.24 13.41 -0.46
C ASP A 230 6.14 14.59 -0.07
N LEU A 231 7.25 14.31 0.60
CA LEU A 231 8.20 15.32 1.06
C LEU A 231 9.33 15.66 0.07
N SER A 232 9.23 15.19 -1.17
CA SER A 232 10.13 15.61 -2.24
C SER A 232 9.89 17.08 -2.59
N ALA A 233 10.88 17.70 -3.25
CA ALA A 233 10.77 19.10 -3.67
C ALA A 233 9.62 19.31 -4.67
N GLU A 234 9.35 18.32 -5.52
CA GLU A 234 8.36 18.36 -6.58
C GLU A 234 6.93 18.22 -6.05
N VAL A 235 6.70 17.32 -5.08
CA VAL A 235 5.37 17.15 -4.46
C VAL A 235 5.10 18.26 -3.46
N GLY A 236 6.10 18.65 -2.67
CA GLY A 236 6.02 19.83 -1.80
C GLY A 236 5.24 19.61 -0.51
N GLY A 237 5.06 18.37 -0.05
CA GLY A 237 4.44 18.04 1.23
C GLY A 237 2.94 18.32 1.29
N ILE A 238 2.22 18.22 0.16
CA ILE A 238 0.80 18.57 0.09
C ILE A 238 -0.01 17.74 1.10
N SER A 239 0.18 16.42 1.11
CA SER A 239 -0.56 15.56 2.03
C SER A 239 -0.06 15.70 3.46
N ALA A 240 1.24 15.93 3.68
CA ALA A 240 1.77 16.22 5.01
C ALA A 240 1.10 17.45 5.66
N LEU A 241 0.94 18.53 4.89
CA LEU A 241 0.28 19.76 5.36
C LEU A 241 -1.20 19.49 5.68
N THR A 242 -1.92 18.82 4.79
CA THR A 242 -3.32 18.46 5.02
C THR A 242 -3.48 17.52 6.22
N ALA A 243 -2.59 16.54 6.41
CA ALA A 243 -2.60 15.66 7.56
C ALA A 243 -2.32 16.40 8.87
N LEU A 244 -1.39 17.37 8.86
CA LEU A 244 -1.14 18.24 10.01
C LEU A 244 -2.38 19.07 10.35
N GLU A 245 -3.07 19.65 9.37
CA GLU A 245 -4.31 20.39 9.58
C GLU A 245 -5.40 19.51 10.21
N ILE A 246 -5.59 18.30 9.68
CA ILE A 246 -6.56 17.32 10.21
C ILE A 246 -6.26 16.97 11.67
N LEU A 247 -5.02 16.58 11.99
CA LEU A 247 -4.67 16.20 13.35
C LEU A 247 -4.57 17.40 14.31
N SER A 248 -4.32 18.60 13.80
CA SER A 248 -4.37 19.84 14.59
C SER A 248 -5.81 20.15 15.02
N ALA A 249 -6.79 19.91 14.14
CA ALA A 249 -8.20 20.10 14.42
C ALA A 249 -8.81 18.98 15.28
N ASP A 250 -8.20 17.79 15.31
CA ASP A 250 -8.67 16.67 16.14
C ASP A 250 -8.34 16.88 17.63
N GLU A 251 -9.36 17.11 18.46
CA GLU A 251 -9.21 17.30 19.90
C GLU A 251 -8.62 16.08 20.64
N LYS A 252 -8.76 14.87 20.08
CA LYS A 252 -8.19 13.66 20.68
C LYS A 252 -6.69 13.56 20.47
N SER A 253 -6.19 14.08 19.35
CA SER A 253 -4.76 14.12 19.03
C SER A 253 -4.11 15.26 19.82
N GLN A 254 -3.59 14.99 21.01
CA GLN A 254 -2.98 16.00 21.87
C GLN A 254 -1.48 16.18 21.61
N VAL A 255 -0.81 15.13 21.12
CA VAL A 255 0.61 15.13 20.76
C VAL A 255 0.75 14.66 19.32
N LEU A 256 1.62 15.29 18.53
CA LEU A 256 1.86 14.93 17.14
C LEU A 256 3.24 14.30 16.96
N ALA A 257 3.29 13.11 16.36
CA ALA A 257 4.54 12.45 16.00
C ALA A 257 4.65 12.34 14.48
N PHE A 258 5.80 12.72 13.93
CA PHE A 258 6.02 12.75 12.48
C PHE A 258 7.28 11.96 12.10
N VAL A 259 7.16 11.04 11.15
CA VAL A 259 8.27 10.18 10.70
C VAL A 259 8.43 10.18 9.19
N SER A 260 9.64 10.47 8.71
CA SER A 260 9.97 10.44 7.28
C SER A 260 11.47 10.34 7.06
N LYS A 261 11.88 10.07 5.82
CA LYS A 261 13.26 10.34 5.37
C LYS A 261 13.52 11.85 5.42
N PRO A 262 14.79 12.31 5.52
CA PRO A 262 15.10 13.72 5.44
C PRO A 262 14.47 14.39 4.21
N PRO A 263 13.58 15.38 4.39
CA PRO A 263 12.91 16.07 3.29
C PRO A 263 13.85 17.04 2.56
N ALA A 264 13.44 17.52 1.38
CA ALA A 264 14.12 18.64 0.74
C ALA A 264 14.08 19.90 1.63
N ASP A 265 15.16 20.69 1.65
CA ASP A 265 15.32 21.79 2.61
C ASP A 265 14.14 22.77 2.63
N ALA A 266 13.65 23.19 1.45
CA ALA A 266 12.51 24.10 1.36
C ALA A 266 11.22 23.46 1.92
N VAL A 267 10.98 22.19 1.64
CA VAL A 267 9.82 21.45 2.16
C VAL A 267 9.93 21.28 3.67
N ARG A 268 11.13 20.97 4.18
CA ARG A 268 11.41 20.87 5.62
C ARG A 268 11.00 22.13 6.36
N GLN A 269 11.35 23.30 5.84
CA GLN A 269 11.01 24.58 6.46
C GLN A 269 9.51 24.80 6.54
N HIS A 270 8.78 24.49 5.46
CA HIS A 270 7.32 24.59 5.44
C HIS A 270 6.65 23.63 6.43
N ILE A 271 7.09 22.37 6.48
CA ILE A 271 6.53 21.38 7.42
C ILE A 271 6.80 21.78 8.87
N ILE A 272 8.02 22.23 9.20
CA ILE A 272 8.33 22.72 10.56
C ILE A 272 7.48 23.94 10.92
N ALA A 273 7.25 24.86 9.97
CA ALA A 273 6.38 26.01 10.20
C ALA A 273 4.94 25.59 10.47
N ALA A 274 4.41 24.62 9.71
CA ALA A 274 3.09 24.06 9.91
C ALA A 274 2.95 23.33 11.27
N MET A 275 3.96 22.54 11.67
CA MET A 275 3.99 21.90 12.99
C MET A 275 3.97 22.92 14.13
N LYS A 276 4.71 24.03 13.99
CA LYS A 276 4.67 25.11 14.99
C LYS A 276 3.30 25.80 15.03
N ALA A 277 2.67 25.99 13.86
CA ALA A 277 1.34 26.60 13.76
C ALA A 277 0.24 25.71 14.35
N ALA A 278 0.40 24.38 14.30
CA ALA A 278 -0.50 23.42 14.93
C ALA A 278 -0.64 23.65 16.45
N GLY A 279 0.41 24.17 17.09
CA GLY A 279 0.39 24.52 18.53
C GLY A 279 0.29 23.32 19.47
N LYS A 280 0.44 22.09 18.95
CA LYS A 280 0.46 20.85 19.72
C LYS A 280 1.90 20.39 19.96
N PRO A 281 2.21 19.80 21.13
CA PRO A 281 3.47 19.13 21.39
C PRO A 281 3.88 18.15 20.27
#